data_AF-A0A6L2Q1Z2-F1
#
_entry.id   AF-A0A6L2Q1Z2-F1
#
_cell.length_a   1.000
_cell.length_b   1.000
_cell.length_c   1.000
_cell.angle_alpha   90.00
_cell.angle_beta   90.00
_cell.angle_gamma   90.00
#
_symmetry.space_group_name_H-M   'P 1'
#
loop_
_entity.id
_entity.type
_entity.pdbx_description
1 polymer ?
#
loop_
_entity_poly.entity_id
_entity_poly.type
_entity_poly.pdbx_seq_one_letter_code
_entity_poly.pdbx_strand_id
1 'polypeptide(L)' 'GVKTVNRESPQPYKPVIPRELAQEFARPARLDALLDMPPASRDCQMKHAWNSEDRSLNIFVKV' A
#
# COMPACT_ATOMS: atom_id res chain seq x y z
N GLY A 1 -23.29 -2.06 -24.80
CA GLY A 1 -23.33 -1.15 -23.65
C GLY A 1 -22.03 -1.27 -22.89
N VAL A 2 -21.19 -0.23 -22.93
CA VAL A 2 -19.91 -0.22 -22.22
C VAL A 2 -20.18 0.10 -20.76
N LYS A 3 -19.83 -0.81 -19.84
CA LYS A 3 -19.96 -0.57 -18.40
C LYS A 3 -18.76 0.27 -17.95
N THR A 4 -19.00 1.54 -17.68
CA THR A 4 -18.06 2.44 -17.00
C THR A 4 -17.81 1.93 -15.59
N VAL A 5 -16.59 1.48 -15.31
CA VAL A 5 -16.12 1.18 -13.96
C VAL A 5 -15.77 2.51 -13.27
N ASN A 6 -16.60 2.89 -12.30
CA ASN A 6 -16.38 4.05 -11.47
C ASN A 6 -15.21 3.77 -10.51
N ARG A 7 -14.11 4.50 -10.65
CA ARG A 7 -12.84 4.31 -9.93
C ARG A 7 -12.86 4.88 -8.50
N GLU A 8 -14.01 5.40 -8.06
CA GLU A 8 -14.14 6.22 -6.85
C GLU A 8 -14.65 5.45 -5.61
N SER A 9 -14.63 4.12 -5.59
CA SER A 9 -14.92 3.38 -4.36
C SER A 9 -13.64 3.25 -3.51
N PRO A 10 -13.48 3.96 -2.38
CA PRO A 10 -12.38 3.74 -1.44
C PRO A 10 -12.61 2.48 -0.59
N GLN A 11 -13.31 1.49 -1.12
CA GLN A 11 -13.54 0.23 -0.41
C GLN A 11 -12.20 -0.51 -0.37
N PRO A 12 -11.65 -0.79 0.82
CA PRO A 12 -10.47 -1.63 0.93
C PRO A 12 -10.74 -2.93 0.19
N TYR A 13 -9.85 -3.30 -0.72
CA TYR A 13 -9.96 -4.58 -1.42
C TYR A 13 -9.99 -5.69 -0.36
N LYS A 14 -11.15 -6.35 -0.24
CA LYS A 14 -11.31 -7.55 0.59
C LYS A 14 -11.21 -8.76 -0.33
N PRO A 15 -10.05 -9.43 -0.42
CA PRO A 15 -9.95 -10.65 -1.19
C PRO A 15 -10.98 -11.66 -0.67
N VAL A 16 -11.70 -12.31 -1.59
CA VAL A 16 -12.58 -13.44 -1.24
C VAL A 16 -11.68 -14.66 -1.10
N ILE A 17 -11.35 -15.00 0.14
CA ILE A 17 -10.46 -16.13 0.46
C ILE A 17 -11.34 -17.31 0.87
N PRO A 18 -11.22 -18.48 0.20
CA PRO A 18 -11.86 -19.71 0.66
C PRO A 18 -11.54 -19.96 2.14
N ARG A 19 -12.53 -20.37 2.94
CA ARG A 19 -12.36 -20.53 4.41
C ARG A 19 -11.18 -21.43 4.79
N GLU A 20 -10.91 -22.44 3.98
CA GLU A 20 -9.83 -23.41 4.17
C GLU A 20 -8.45 -22.77 4.03
N LEU A 21 -8.34 -21.73 3.20
CA LEU A 21 -7.10 -20.96 3.00
C LEU A 21 -7.02 -19.74 3.93
N ALA A 22 -8.06 -19.44 4.72
CA ALA A 22 -8.13 -18.21 5.49
C ALA A 22 -6.96 -18.03 6.49
N GLN A 23 -6.43 -19.13 7.03
CA GLN A 23 -5.24 -19.10 7.89
C GLN A 23 -3.96 -18.75 7.12
N GLU A 24 -3.81 -19.22 5.88
CA GLU A 24 -2.63 -18.94 5.05
C GLU A 24 -2.54 -17.47 4.62
N PHE A 25 -3.69 -16.79 4.56
CA PHE A 25 -3.78 -15.38 4.24
C PHE A 25 -4.04 -14.48 5.45
N ALA A 26 -3.97 -15.03 6.67
CA ALA A 26 -4.06 -14.24 7.88
C ALA A 26 -2.88 -13.27 7.94
N ARG A 27 -3.16 -11.97 8.11
CA ARG A 27 -2.10 -10.98 8.29
C ARG A 27 -1.34 -11.27 9.58
N PRO A 28 0.00 -11.18 9.59
CA PRO A 28 0.76 -11.32 10.83
C PRO A 28 0.37 -10.24 11.83
N ALA A 29 0.23 -10.60 13.11
CA ALA A 29 -0.20 -9.67 14.16
C ALA A 29 0.67 -8.39 14.26
N ARG A 30 1.97 -8.50 13.95
CA ARG A 30 2.88 -7.34 13.91
C ARG A 30 2.57 -6.37 12.78
N LEU A 31 2.08 -6.87 11.65
CA LEU A 31 1.66 -6.03 10.53
C LEU A 31 0.37 -5.29 10.88
N ASP A 32 -0.59 -5.95 11.52
CA ASP A 32 -1.82 -5.29 11.96
C ASP A 32 -1.52 -4.18 12.98
N ALA A 33 -0.70 -4.46 14.00
CA ALA A 33 -0.28 -3.44 14.97
C ALA A 33 0.46 -2.26 14.31
N LEU A 34 1.24 -2.50 13.25
CA LEU A 34 1.92 -1.43 12.50
C LEU A 34 0.94 -0.54 11.74
N LEU A 35 -0.07 -1.14 11.11
CA LEU A 35 -1.03 -0.44 10.28
C LEU A 35 -2.10 0.30 11.11
N ASP A 36 -2.29 -0.09 12.37
CA ASP A 36 -3.16 0.62 13.32
C ASP A 36 -2.51 1.88 13.93
N MET A 37 -1.19 2.04 13.79
CA MET A 37 -0.50 3.25 14.26
C MET A 37 -0.77 4.45 13.36
N PRO A 38 -0.69 5.69 13.88
CA PRO A 38 -0.76 6.88 13.05
C PRO A 38 0.28 6.86 11.94
N PRO A 39 -0.03 7.40 10.74
CA PRO A 39 0.94 7.47 9.66
C PRO A 39 2.16 8.29 10.08
N ALA A 40 3.32 7.92 9.55
CA ALA A 40 4.57 8.64 9.80
C ALA A 40 4.45 10.13 9.39
N SER A 41 5.12 11.02 10.13
CA SER A 41 5.14 12.45 9.81
C SER A 41 5.73 12.72 8.42
N ARG A 42 5.44 13.90 7.85
CA ARG A 42 5.99 14.29 6.55
C ARG A 42 7.52 14.25 6.54
N ASP A 43 8.17 14.73 7.59
CA ASP A 43 9.63 14.71 7.69
C ASP A 43 10.19 13.28 7.69
N CYS A 44 9.52 12.35 8.38
CA CYS A 44 9.88 10.95 8.37
C CYS A 44 9.71 10.34 6.97
N GLN A 45 8.57 10.61 6.31
CA GLN A 45 8.33 10.16 4.94
C GLN A 45 9.40 10.66 3.97
N MET A 46 9.84 11.92 4.07
CA MET A 46 10.90 12.47 3.20
C MET A 46 12.26 11.83 3.45
N LYS A 47 12.61 11.51 4.71
CA LYS A 47 13.85 10.78 5.04
C LYS A 47 13.88 9.36 4.46
N HIS A 48 12.70 8.76 4.28
CA HIS A 48 12.54 7.41 3.72
C HIS A 48 12.01 7.42 2.27
N ALA A 49 12.06 8.57 1.60
CA ALA A 49 11.61 8.69 0.21
C ALA A 49 12.65 8.11 -0.77
N TRP A 50 12.30 8.13 -2.06
CA TRP A 50 13.21 7.72 -3.13
C TRP A 50 14.52 8.51 -3.12
N ASN A 51 15.63 7.81 -3.29
CA ASN A 51 16.95 8.42 -3.37
C ASN A 51 17.20 8.95 -4.80
N SER A 52 17.45 10.25 -4.94
CA SER A 52 17.73 10.87 -6.24
C SER A 52 19.11 10.49 -6.81
N GLU A 53 20.04 10.09 -5.95
CA GLU A 53 21.41 9.74 -6.30
C GLU A 53 21.57 8.24 -6.56
N ASP A 54 20.64 7.43 -6.06
CA ASP A 54 20.61 5.97 -6.24
C ASP A 54 19.37 5.56 -7.03
N ARG A 55 19.41 5.85 -8.34
CA ARG A 55 18.34 5.54 -9.28
C ARG A 55 18.87 5.25 -10.68
N SER A 56 18.09 4.51 -11.46
CA SER A 56 18.32 4.39 -12.90
C SER A 56 18.26 5.76 -13.59
N LEU A 57 19.07 5.95 -14.62
CA LEU A 57 19.15 7.20 -15.41
C LEU A 57 17.81 7.61 -16.04
N ASN A 58 16.93 6.64 -16.30
CA ASN A 58 15.62 6.86 -16.93
C ASN A 58 14.50 7.16 -15.93
N ILE A 59 14.77 7.13 -14.62
CA ILE A 59 13.80 7.44 -13.57
C ILE A 59 14.20 8.76 -12.95
N PHE A 60 13.28 9.67 -12.69
CA PHE A 60 13.55 10.91 -11.94
C PHE A 60 12.62 11.00 -10.72
N VAL A 61 13.16 11.45 -9.59
CA VAL A 61 12.36 11.73 -8.40
C VAL A 61 11.65 13.07 -8.62
N LYS A 62 10.32 13.05 -8.56
CA LYS A 62 9.52 14.27 -8.63
C LYS A 62 9.45 14.90 -7.24
N VAL A 63 10.10 16.05 -7.09
CA VAL A 63 9.96 16.94 -5.93
C VAL A 63 8.69 17.76 -6.03
#